data_AF-A0AAD8UK46-F1
#
_entry.id   AF-A0AAD8UK46-F1
#
_cell.length_a   1.000
_cell.length_b   1.000
_cell.length_c   1.000
_cell.angle_alpha   90.00
_cell.angle_beta   90.00
_cell.angle_gamma   90.00
#
_symmetry.space_group_name_H-M   'P 1'
#
loop_
_entity.id
_entity.type
_entity.pdbx_description
1 polymer ?
#
loop_
_entity_poly.entity_id
_entity_poly.type
_entity_poly.pdbx_seq_one_letter_code
_entity_poly.pdbx_strand_id
1 'polypeptide(L)'
;MLALAATMAMGSPVARAKKPPYLFLIGDSTVAVNGGWGDGFLSYLKDPAKGENRGKSGSTTVSWKSNGRWASLLQGINDTRADYEPIVTVQFGHNDQKSLTLDEFRANLVDIAAELKDAGATPIFITSLTRRRFEDGEVVQDLAEWRGKMIAAAKASSVRWLDLNLASTDYVNAIGEEDAQYYNLASTDRTHLGKAGEIVFGRMVVDLLLEKRSDLDVYFSADEEITDAIANGEFTTGGK
;
A
#
# COMPACT_ATOMS: atom_id res chain seq x y z
N MET A 1 -7.95 -52.62 14.60
CA MET A 1 -8.01 -51.84 13.36
C MET A 1 -8.38 -50.41 13.72
N LEU A 2 -7.41 -49.49 13.69
CA LEU A 2 -7.63 -48.06 13.87
C LEU A 2 -7.92 -47.46 12.49
N ALA A 3 -9.08 -46.85 12.29
CA ALA A 3 -9.39 -46.12 11.06
C ALA A 3 -8.96 -44.65 11.24
N LEU A 4 -7.97 -44.24 10.46
CA LEU A 4 -7.51 -42.85 10.37
C LEU A 4 -8.45 -42.09 9.44
N ALA A 5 -9.25 -41.16 9.95
CA ALA A 5 -10.05 -40.27 9.13
C ALA A 5 -9.18 -39.08 8.70
N ALA A 6 -8.80 -39.05 7.42
CA ALA A 6 -8.15 -37.90 6.81
C ALA A 6 -9.23 -36.88 6.42
N THR A 7 -9.28 -35.75 7.12
CA THR A 7 -10.06 -34.57 6.71
C THR A 7 -9.33 -33.85 5.59
N MET A 8 -9.80 -34.00 4.34
CA MET A 8 -9.42 -33.11 3.25
C MET A 8 -10.07 -31.73 3.48
N ALA A 9 -9.24 -30.71 3.65
CA ALA A 9 -9.68 -29.32 3.58
C ALA A 9 -9.99 -28.99 2.11
N MET A 10 -11.28 -28.87 1.78
CA MET A 10 -11.74 -28.35 0.50
C MET A 10 -11.53 -26.83 0.51
N GLY A 11 -10.47 -26.34 -0.13
CA GLY A 11 -10.30 -24.92 -0.41
C GLY A 11 -11.42 -24.46 -1.36
N SER A 12 -12.21 -23.48 -0.92
CA SER A 12 -13.23 -22.85 -1.79
C SER A 12 -12.54 -22.27 -3.03
N PRO A 13 -13.08 -22.48 -4.24
CA PRO A 13 -12.51 -21.88 -5.44
C PRO A 13 -12.59 -20.36 -5.31
N VAL A 14 -11.42 -19.71 -5.26
CA VAL A 14 -11.32 -18.25 -5.28
C VAL A 14 -11.87 -17.78 -6.64
N ALA A 15 -12.99 -17.06 -6.63
CA ALA A 15 -13.56 -16.51 -7.85
C ALA A 15 -12.59 -15.48 -8.44
N ARG A 16 -12.00 -15.80 -9.60
CA ARG A 16 -11.11 -14.90 -10.34
C ARG A 16 -11.84 -13.60 -10.67
N ALA A 17 -11.15 -12.47 -10.58
CA ALA A 17 -11.70 -11.17 -11.02
C ALA A 17 -12.23 -11.29 -12.46
N LYS A 18 -13.49 -10.86 -12.69
CA LYS A 18 -14.13 -10.98 -14.01
C LYS A 18 -13.43 -10.12 -15.08
N LYS A 19 -12.73 -9.06 -14.65
CA LYS A 19 -11.90 -8.17 -15.47
C LYS A 19 -10.52 -8.06 -14.83
N PRO A 20 -9.43 -7.89 -15.60
CA PRO A 20 -8.14 -7.57 -15.01
C PRO A 20 -8.19 -6.23 -14.25
N PRO A 21 -7.39 -6.05 -13.19
CA PRO A 21 -7.37 -4.79 -12.46
C PRO A 21 -6.70 -3.67 -13.26
N TYR A 22 -7.21 -2.45 -13.09
CA TYR A 22 -6.49 -1.22 -13.40
C TYR A 22 -6.21 -0.48 -12.09
N LEU A 23 -4.95 -0.37 -11.70
CA LEU A 23 -4.52 0.15 -10.40
C LEU A 23 -4.16 1.63 -10.48
N PHE A 24 -4.91 2.48 -9.77
CA PHE A 24 -4.56 3.88 -9.57
C PHE A 24 -3.97 4.05 -8.18
N LEU A 25 -2.69 4.42 -8.08
CA LEU A 25 -2.05 4.63 -6.79
C LEU A 25 -2.08 6.10 -6.41
N ILE A 26 -2.82 6.46 -5.35
CA ILE A 26 -2.88 7.84 -4.87
C ILE A 26 -2.25 7.94 -3.47
N GLY A 27 -1.52 9.01 -3.23
CA GLY A 27 -0.89 9.25 -1.95
C GLY A 27 0.10 10.40 -1.95
N ASP A 28 0.85 10.49 -0.86
CA ASP A 28 1.91 11.49 -0.68
C ASP A 28 3.25 11.07 -1.32
N SER A 29 4.37 11.66 -0.87
CA SER A 29 5.71 11.37 -1.40
C SER A 29 6.16 9.93 -1.17
N THR A 30 5.56 9.21 -0.23
CA THR A 30 5.88 7.79 0.03
C THR A 30 5.13 6.82 -0.87
N VAL A 31 4.26 7.34 -1.76
CA VAL A 31 3.71 6.60 -2.92
C VAL A 31 4.33 7.11 -4.22
N ALA A 32 4.57 8.42 -4.31
CA ALA A 32 5.01 9.10 -5.53
C ALA A 32 6.33 8.56 -6.11
N VAL A 33 6.53 8.84 -7.39
CA VAL A 33 7.80 8.65 -8.11
C VAL A 33 8.94 9.36 -7.37
N ASN A 34 10.12 8.73 -7.31
CA ASN A 34 11.32 9.25 -6.64
C ASN A 34 11.16 9.46 -5.13
N GLY A 35 10.69 8.45 -4.41
CA GLY A 35 10.62 8.50 -2.94
C GLY A 35 9.59 7.58 -2.31
N GLY A 36 8.73 6.97 -3.12
CA GLY A 36 7.68 6.06 -2.66
C GLY A 36 7.81 4.64 -3.17
N TRP A 37 6.93 3.78 -2.65
CA TRP A 37 6.87 2.36 -3.04
C TRP A 37 6.09 2.13 -4.34
N GLY A 38 5.38 3.14 -4.87
CA GLY A 38 4.38 2.98 -5.92
C GLY A 38 4.93 2.37 -7.21
N ASP A 39 6.08 2.84 -7.70
CA ASP A 39 6.69 2.31 -8.91
C ASP A 39 7.28 0.91 -8.68
N GLY A 40 7.79 0.65 -7.47
CA GLY A 40 8.22 -0.67 -7.04
C GLY A 40 7.07 -1.67 -7.04
N PHE A 41 5.90 -1.31 -6.51
CA PHE A 41 4.69 -2.12 -6.57
C PHE A 41 4.24 -2.39 -8.02
N LEU A 42 4.20 -1.37 -8.87
CA LEU A 42 3.82 -1.53 -10.27
C LEU A 42 4.83 -2.36 -11.07
N SER A 43 6.10 -2.41 -10.65
CA SER A 43 7.12 -3.26 -11.29
C SER A 43 6.84 -4.76 -11.19
N TYR A 44 5.97 -5.17 -10.26
CA TYR A 44 5.51 -6.56 -10.16
C TYR A 44 4.27 -6.84 -11.00
N LEU A 45 3.58 -5.81 -11.51
CA LEU A 45 2.33 -5.99 -12.23
C LEU A 45 2.56 -6.59 -13.63
N LYS A 46 1.72 -7.54 -14.03
CA LYS A 46 1.79 -8.26 -15.29
C LYS A 46 0.54 -8.05 -16.13
N ASP A 47 0.73 -8.15 -17.44
CA ASP A 47 -0.38 -8.20 -18.39
C ASP A 47 -1.34 -9.36 -18.09
N PRO A 48 -2.66 -9.16 -18.29
CA PRO A 48 -3.30 -7.97 -18.84
C PRO A 48 -3.61 -6.86 -17.82
N ALA A 49 -3.20 -6.96 -16.56
CA ALA A 49 -3.40 -5.87 -15.61
C ALA A 49 -2.58 -4.64 -15.98
N LYS A 50 -3.09 -3.46 -15.62
CA LYS A 50 -2.43 -2.16 -15.85
C LYS A 50 -2.48 -1.33 -14.57
N GLY A 51 -1.63 -0.32 -14.50
CA GLY A 51 -1.65 0.60 -13.37
C GLY A 51 -0.80 1.83 -13.60
N GLU A 52 -1.06 2.85 -12.80
CA GLU A 52 -0.33 4.11 -12.84
C GLU A 52 -0.14 4.70 -11.46
N ASN A 53 1.06 5.23 -11.23
CA ASN A 53 1.41 5.91 -10.01
C ASN A 53 0.98 7.38 -10.10
N ARG A 54 -0.04 7.74 -9.32
CA ARG A 54 -0.54 9.12 -9.17
C ARG A 54 -0.21 9.70 -7.79
N GLY A 55 0.76 9.12 -7.09
CA GLY A 55 1.31 9.70 -5.86
C GLY A 55 1.85 11.10 -6.13
N LYS A 56 1.64 12.02 -5.17
CA LYS A 56 2.10 13.40 -5.29
C LYS A 56 2.81 13.86 -4.03
N SER A 57 4.10 14.16 -4.17
CA SER A 57 4.94 14.62 -3.07
C SER A 57 4.39 15.87 -2.40
N GLY A 58 4.41 15.86 -1.07
CA GLY A 58 3.91 16.96 -0.23
C GLY A 58 2.38 17.03 -0.09
N SER A 59 1.63 16.14 -0.73
CA SER A 59 0.17 16.16 -0.63
C SER A 59 -0.35 15.63 0.70
N THR A 60 -1.51 16.15 1.10
CA THR A 60 -2.40 15.64 2.16
C THR A 60 -3.68 15.08 1.51
N THR A 61 -4.55 14.46 2.30
CA THR A 61 -5.91 14.09 1.86
C THR A 61 -6.69 15.25 1.21
N VAL A 62 -6.47 16.48 1.69
CA VAL A 62 -7.09 17.69 1.15
C VAL A 62 -6.38 18.17 -0.12
N SER A 63 -5.07 18.39 -0.05
CA SER A 63 -4.34 19.01 -1.15
C SER A 63 -4.14 18.07 -2.34
N TRP A 64 -4.22 16.75 -2.16
CA TRP A 64 -4.18 15.82 -3.28
C TRP A 64 -5.38 16.01 -4.21
N LYS A 65 -6.59 16.25 -3.67
CA LYS A 65 -7.81 16.43 -4.48
C LYS A 65 -7.83 17.71 -5.31
N SER A 66 -6.98 18.68 -5.00
CA SER A 66 -6.95 19.98 -5.68
C SER A 66 -6.24 19.94 -7.05
N ASN A 67 -6.22 21.08 -7.74
CA ASN A 67 -5.50 21.30 -9.00
C ASN A 67 -5.87 20.29 -10.10
N GLY A 68 -7.14 19.89 -10.18
CA GLY A 68 -7.66 19.00 -11.22
C GLY A 68 -7.28 17.52 -11.07
N ARG A 69 -6.45 17.14 -10.09
CA ARG A 69 -6.04 15.74 -9.87
C ARG A 69 -7.22 14.83 -9.57
N TRP A 70 -8.16 15.28 -8.72
CA TRP A 70 -9.35 14.50 -8.42
C TRP A 70 -10.22 14.27 -9.66
N ALA A 71 -10.53 15.34 -10.40
CA ALA A 71 -11.29 15.22 -11.65
C ALA A 71 -10.62 14.29 -12.65
N SER A 72 -9.29 14.38 -12.80
CA SER A 72 -8.50 13.48 -13.66
C SER A 72 -8.51 12.02 -13.17
N LEU A 73 -8.55 11.77 -11.86
CA LEU A 73 -8.73 10.42 -11.30
C LEU A 73 -10.10 9.84 -11.66
N LEU A 74 -11.16 10.60 -11.41
CA LEU A 74 -12.53 10.16 -11.73
C LEU A 74 -12.70 9.88 -13.23
N GLN A 75 -12.09 10.71 -14.08
CA GLN A 75 -12.06 10.46 -15.53
C GLN A 75 -11.33 9.16 -15.87
N GLY A 76 -10.14 8.93 -15.29
CA GLY A 76 -9.40 7.68 -15.51
C GLY A 76 -10.18 6.43 -15.07
N ILE A 77 -10.88 6.49 -13.94
CA ILE A 77 -11.78 5.42 -13.50
C ILE A 77 -12.89 5.19 -14.53
N ASN A 78 -13.51 6.26 -15.03
CA ASN A 78 -14.57 6.17 -16.03
C ASN A 78 -14.07 5.56 -17.36
N ASP A 79 -12.87 5.93 -17.79
CA ASP A 79 -12.32 5.48 -19.08
C ASP A 79 -11.89 4.01 -19.05
N THR A 80 -11.56 3.48 -17.86
CA THR A 80 -11.02 2.12 -17.71
C THR A 80 -12.08 1.09 -17.30
N ARG A 81 -13.15 1.47 -16.59
CA ARG A 81 -14.15 0.55 -16.02
C ARG A 81 -14.90 -0.34 -17.03
N ALA A 82 -14.87 0.02 -18.32
CA ALA A 82 -15.45 -0.80 -19.38
C ALA A 82 -14.67 -2.12 -19.57
N ASP A 83 -13.34 -2.06 -19.53
CA ASP A 83 -12.46 -3.19 -19.83
C ASP A 83 -11.77 -3.76 -18.59
N TYR A 84 -11.63 -2.96 -17.53
CA TYR A 84 -10.90 -3.30 -16.31
C TYR A 84 -11.79 -3.23 -15.05
N GLU A 85 -11.32 -3.81 -13.94
CA GLU A 85 -11.76 -3.48 -12.57
C GLU A 85 -10.90 -2.31 -12.06
N PRO A 86 -11.41 -1.06 -11.95
CA PRO A 86 -10.64 0.03 -11.38
C PRO A 86 -10.45 -0.18 -9.88
N ILE A 87 -9.21 -0.30 -9.44
CA ILE A 87 -8.83 -0.37 -8.03
C ILE A 87 -8.01 0.86 -7.70
N VAL A 88 -8.36 1.56 -6.63
CA VAL A 88 -7.68 2.78 -6.22
C VAL A 88 -7.07 2.56 -4.85
N THR A 89 -5.73 2.54 -4.78
CA THR A 89 -5.03 2.46 -3.49
C THR A 89 -4.85 3.86 -2.92
N VAL A 90 -5.16 4.06 -1.64
CA VAL A 90 -5.14 5.37 -0.99
C VAL A 90 -4.20 5.33 0.22
N GLN A 91 -3.11 6.10 0.18
CA GLN A 91 -2.17 6.24 1.31
C GLN A 91 -1.87 7.70 1.62
N PHE A 92 -2.21 8.14 2.82
CA PHE A 92 -1.91 9.48 3.34
C PHE A 92 -1.65 9.40 4.85
N GLY A 93 -0.97 10.42 5.39
CA GLY A 93 -0.69 10.54 6.81
C GLY A 93 0.56 11.37 7.12
N HIS A 94 1.64 11.23 6.34
CA HIS A 94 2.91 11.89 6.64
C HIS A 94 2.84 13.42 6.60
N ASN A 95 2.01 13.98 5.74
CA ASN A 95 1.82 15.43 5.63
C ASN A 95 0.56 15.90 6.35
N ASP A 96 -0.49 15.07 6.41
CA ASP A 96 -1.71 15.35 7.14
C ASP A 96 -1.41 15.59 8.63
N GLN A 97 -0.47 14.84 9.22
CA GLN A 97 -0.04 15.04 10.62
C GLN A 97 0.54 16.42 10.95
N LYS A 98 0.90 17.20 9.92
CA LYS A 98 1.53 18.51 10.09
C LYS A 98 0.51 19.64 10.05
N SER A 99 -0.70 19.38 9.55
CA SER A 99 -1.65 20.45 9.20
C SER A 99 -3.12 20.13 9.47
N LEU A 100 -3.47 18.87 9.77
CA LEU A 100 -4.83 18.44 10.08
C LEU A 100 -4.93 17.88 11.50
N THR A 101 -6.14 17.86 12.01
CA THR A 101 -6.52 17.04 13.16
C THR A 101 -6.80 15.59 12.72
N LEU A 102 -6.73 14.66 13.69
CA LEU A 102 -7.03 13.25 13.45
C LEU A 102 -8.48 13.01 12.97
N ASP A 103 -9.42 13.85 13.38
CA ASP A 103 -10.84 13.72 12.99
C ASP A 103 -11.09 14.27 11.59
N GLU A 104 -10.46 15.39 11.20
CA GLU A 104 -10.48 15.88 9.82
C GLU A 104 -9.90 14.85 8.86
N PHE A 105 -8.75 14.26 9.21
CA PHE A 105 -8.13 13.20 8.42
C PHE A 105 -9.05 12.00 8.21
N ARG A 106 -9.68 11.52 9.29
CA ARG A 106 -10.63 10.41 9.20
C ARG A 106 -11.84 10.78 8.33
N ALA A 107 -12.41 11.97 8.52
CA ALA A 107 -13.56 12.43 7.72
C ALA A 107 -13.21 12.51 6.23
N ASN A 108 -12.06 13.11 5.89
CA ASN A 108 -11.58 13.20 4.51
C ASN A 108 -11.41 11.82 3.86
N LEU A 109 -10.89 10.84 4.59
CA LEU A 109 -10.76 9.47 4.09
C LEU A 109 -12.13 8.83 3.84
N VAL A 110 -13.11 9.04 4.72
CA VAL A 110 -14.48 8.54 4.51
C VAL A 110 -15.09 9.12 3.24
N ASP A 111 -14.93 10.43 3.01
CA ASP A 111 -15.40 11.12 1.80
C ASP A 111 -14.69 10.60 0.54
N ILE A 112 -13.36 10.43 0.60
CA ILE A 112 -12.58 9.82 -0.50
C ILE A 112 -13.13 8.43 -0.84
N ALA A 113 -13.40 7.57 0.15
CA ALA A 113 -13.95 6.25 -0.11
C ALA A 113 -15.34 6.30 -0.76
N ALA A 114 -16.21 7.21 -0.32
CA ALA A 114 -17.53 7.39 -0.89
C ALA A 114 -17.44 7.81 -2.37
N GLU A 115 -16.67 8.85 -2.66
CA GLU A 115 -16.53 9.39 -4.03
C GLU A 115 -15.90 8.37 -5.00
N LEU A 116 -14.93 7.57 -4.54
CA LEU A 116 -14.34 6.51 -5.36
C LEU A 116 -15.33 5.37 -5.66
N LYS A 117 -16.15 5.00 -4.67
CA LYS A 117 -17.21 4.00 -4.86
C LYS A 117 -18.28 4.49 -5.82
N ASP A 118 -18.69 5.75 -5.70
CA ASP A 118 -19.67 6.38 -6.59
C ASP A 118 -19.16 6.44 -8.04
N ALA A 119 -17.85 6.62 -8.23
CA ALA A 119 -17.22 6.54 -9.56
C ALA A 119 -17.16 5.11 -10.15
N GLY A 120 -17.43 4.09 -9.34
CA GLY A 120 -17.38 2.68 -9.73
C GLY A 120 -16.01 2.03 -9.55
N ALA A 121 -15.12 2.62 -8.74
CA ALA A 121 -13.85 2.01 -8.36
C ALA A 121 -13.96 1.24 -7.03
N THR A 122 -13.03 0.31 -6.83
CA THR A 122 -12.82 -0.39 -5.56
C THR A 122 -11.72 0.33 -4.77
N PRO A 123 -12.01 1.04 -3.66
CA PRO A 123 -10.98 1.64 -2.83
C PRO A 123 -10.28 0.58 -1.98
N ILE A 124 -8.96 0.72 -1.83
CA ILE A 124 -8.16 -0.02 -0.86
C ILE A 124 -7.29 0.98 -0.10
N PHE A 125 -7.44 1.04 1.22
CA PHE A 125 -6.63 1.94 2.04
C PHE A 125 -5.30 1.28 2.39
N ILE A 126 -4.22 2.06 2.40
CA ILE A 126 -2.89 1.59 2.79
C ILE A 126 -2.36 2.58 3.80
N THR A 127 -2.14 2.12 5.03
CA THR A 127 -1.59 3.00 6.09
C THR A 127 -0.17 3.43 5.70
N SER A 128 0.17 4.71 5.86
CA SER A 128 1.52 5.21 5.53
C SER A 128 2.64 4.37 6.14
N LEU A 129 3.67 4.06 5.35
CA LEU A 129 4.83 3.31 5.80
C LEU A 129 5.50 3.93 7.03
N THR A 130 6.23 3.11 7.78
CA THR A 130 7.00 3.60 8.92
C THR A 130 8.18 4.48 8.49
N ARG A 131 8.51 5.48 9.30
CA ARG A 131 9.77 6.19 9.14
C ARG A 131 10.89 5.34 9.71
N ARG A 132 12.05 5.34 9.08
CA ARG A 132 13.22 4.58 9.55
C ARG A 132 14.01 5.35 10.61
N ARG A 133 13.29 5.98 11.56
CA ARG A 133 13.88 6.71 12.70
C ARG A 133 13.85 5.81 13.91
N PHE A 134 14.97 5.68 14.60
CA PHE A 134 15.11 4.86 15.79
C PHE A 134 15.36 5.71 17.02
N GLU A 135 14.79 5.29 18.15
CA GLU A 135 15.09 5.76 19.50
C GLU A 135 15.14 4.53 20.41
N ASP A 136 16.16 4.44 21.27
CA ASP A 136 16.36 3.29 22.18
C ASP A 136 16.35 1.91 21.50
N GLY A 137 16.85 1.83 20.26
CA GLY A 137 16.96 0.59 19.48
C GLY A 137 15.69 0.18 18.73
N GLU A 138 14.62 0.97 18.81
CA GLU A 138 13.31 0.67 18.22
C GLU A 138 12.83 1.80 17.32
N VAL A 139 12.02 1.46 16.32
CA VAL A 139 11.39 2.45 15.44
C VAL A 139 10.45 3.38 16.21
N VAL A 140 10.60 4.69 15.98
CA VAL A 140 9.69 5.72 16.49
C VAL A 140 8.38 5.69 15.70
N GLN A 141 7.30 5.22 16.33
CA GLN A 141 5.97 5.08 15.72
C GLN A 141 5.17 6.38 15.69
N ASP A 142 5.70 7.44 15.08
CA ASP A 142 5.09 8.77 15.03
C ASP A 142 3.82 8.89 14.17
N LEU A 143 3.43 7.80 13.49
CA LEU A 143 2.19 7.68 12.72
C LEU A 143 1.14 6.77 13.37
N ALA A 144 1.35 6.25 14.58
CA ALA A 144 0.46 5.25 15.19
C ALA A 144 -1.01 5.71 15.27
N GLU A 145 -1.26 6.97 15.66
CA GLU A 145 -2.62 7.52 15.73
C GLU A 145 -3.24 7.70 14.33
N TRP A 146 -2.44 8.11 13.35
CA TRP A 146 -2.85 8.31 11.95
C TRP A 146 -3.18 6.98 11.28
N ARG A 147 -2.35 5.95 11.49
CA ARG A 147 -2.64 4.56 11.15
C ARG A 147 -3.99 4.13 11.73
N GLY A 148 -4.20 4.36 13.03
CA GLY A 148 -5.45 4.05 13.71
C GLY A 148 -6.67 4.72 13.07
N LYS A 149 -6.56 6.00 12.70
CA LYS A 149 -7.64 6.76 12.05
C LYS A 149 -7.92 6.29 10.63
N MET A 150 -6.90 5.89 9.85
CA MET A 150 -7.12 5.31 8.53
C MET A 150 -7.83 3.96 8.62
N ILE A 151 -7.45 3.08 9.56
CA ILE A 151 -8.14 1.80 9.79
C ILE A 151 -9.58 2.06 10.25
N ALA A 152 -9.81 3.06 11.10
CA ALA A 152 -11.15 3.45 11.53
C ALA A 152 -12.02 3.99 10.37
N ALA A 153 -11.42 4.74 9.43
CA ALA A 153 -12.09 5.18 8.21
C ALA A 153 -12.41 4.00 7.29
N ALA A 154 -11.46 3.09 7.06
CA ALA A 154 -11.68 1.88 6.27
C ALA A 154 -12.86 1.04 6.80
N LYS A 155 -12.93 0.85 8.12
CA LYS A 155 -14.06 0.16 8.78
C LYS A 155 -15.37 0.91 8.58
N ALA A 156 -15.40 2.22 8.83
CA ALA A 156 -16.60 3.04 8.68
C ALA A 156 -17.13 3.04 7.23
N SER A 157 -16.23 3.06 6.26
CA SER A 157 -16.56 3.06 4.84
C SER A 157 -16.73 1.66 4.25
N SER A 158 -16.57 0.58 5.02
CA SER A 158 -16.57 -0.81 4.50
C SER A 158 -15.62 -0.96 3.29
N VAL A 159 -14.37 -0.59 3.51
CA VAL A 159 -13.25 -0.65 2.54
C VAL A 159 -12.17 -1.57 3.11
N ARG A 160 -11.51 -2.34 2.25
CA ARG A 160 -10.34 -3.14 2.65
C ARG A 160 -9.17 -2.22 2.97
N TRP A 161 -8.33 -2.61 3.92
CA TRP A 161 -7.08 -1.92 4.19
C TRP A 161 -5.89 -2.87 4.24
N LEU A 162 -4.72 -2.35 3.90
CA LEU A 162 -3.41 -2.97 4.03
C LEU A 162 -2.65 -2.21 5.12
N ASP A 163 -2.18 -2.92 6.14
CA ASP A 163 -1.52 -2.30 7.29
C ASP A 163 0.01 -2.22 7.07
N LEU A 164 0.40 -1.48 6.03
CA LEU A 164 1.80 -1.28 5.68
C LEU A 164 2.60 -0.61 6.81
N ASN A 165 1.96 0.20 7.66
CA ASN A 165 2.64 0.84 8.77
C ASN A 165 3.13 -0.20 9.78
N LEU A 166 2.27 -1.15 10.16
CA LEU A 166 2.66 -2.25 11.04
C LEU A 166 3.70 -3.13 10.37
N ALA A 167 3.42 -3.64 9.16
CA ALA A 167 4.31 -4.57 8.46
C ALA A 167 5.72 -3.97 8.26
N SER A 168 5.80 -2.69 7.88
CA SER A 168 7.10 -2.03 7.72
C SER A 168 7.77 -1.69 9.05
N THR A 169 7.02 -1.43 10.13
CA THR A 169 7.61 -1.25 11.47
C THR A 169 8.24 -2.56 11.95
N ASP A 170 7.50 -3.66 11.85
CA ASP A 170 7.99 -4.98 12.28
C ASP A 170 9.24 -5.39 11.49
N TYR A 171 9.21 -5.23 10.16
CA TYR A 171 10.36 -5.53 9.30
C TYR A 171 11.58 -4.64 9.62
N VAL A 172 11.38 -3.32 9.74
CA VAL A 172 12.46 -2.38 10.01
C VAL A 172 13.08 -2.62 11.39
N ASN A 173 12.28 -2.99 12.40
CA ASN A 173 12.80 -3.40 13.71
C ASN A 173 13.60 -4.70 13.62
N ALA A 174 13.14 -5.69 12.84
CA ALA A 174 13.81 -6.99 12.71
C ALA A 174 15.20 -6.88 12.08
N ILE A 175 15.34 -6.11 11.01
CA ILE A 175 16.63 -5.91 10.31
C ILE A 175 17.55 -4.90 11.03
N GLY A 176 17.00 -4.07 11.92
CA GLY A 176 17.74 -3.06 12.66
C GLY A 176 18.07 -1.79 11.87
N GLU A 177 18.59 -0.78 12.59
CA GLU A 177 18.76 0.57 12.05
C GLU A 177 19.75 0.64 10.87
N GLU A 178 20.87 -0.07 10.95
CA GLU A 178 21.93 -0.03 9.92
C GLU A 178 21.40 -0.48 8.55
N ASP A 179 20.77 -1.66 8.50
CA ASP A 179 20.18 -2.22 7.30
C ASP A 179 18.96 -1.41 6.84
N ALA A 180 18.13 -0.93 7.77
CA ALA A 180 17.00 -0.06 7.42
C ALA A 180 17.44 1.23 6.71
N GLN A 181 18.61 1.78 7.05
CA GLN A 181 19.12 2.99 6.40
C GLN A 181 19.47 2.78 4.92
N TYR A 182 19.72 1.54 4.49
CA TYR A 182 19.94 1.18 3.09
C TYR A 182 18.76 1.54 2.18
N TYR A 183 17.55 1.59 2.75
CA TYR A 183 16.32 1.93 2.02
C TYR A 183 16.07 3.42 1.90
N ASN A 184 16.88 4.28 2.50
CA ASN A 184 16.67 5.72 2.45
C ASN A 184 17.02 6.32 1.08
N LEU A 185 16.23 7.31 0.64
CA LEU A 185 16.52 8.06 -0.58
C LEU A 185 17.83 8.86 -0.49
N ALA A 186 18.14 9.35 0.71
CA ALA A 186 19.37 10.06 1.03
C ALA A 186 19.80 9.74 2.47
N SER A 187 21.10 9.89 2.78
CA SER A 187 21.67 9.50 4.08
C SER A 187 21.06 10.22 5.29
N THR A 188 20.39 11.36 5.11
CA THR A 188 19.68 12.11 6.16
C THR A 188 18.16 12.03 6.05
N ASP A 189 17.64 11.38 5.01
CA ASP A 189 16.21 11.18 4.82
C ASP A 189 15.78 9.91 5.55
N ARG A 190 14.74 9.98 6.38
CA ARG A 190 14.17 8.82 7.09
C ARG A 190 12.75 8.49 6.64
N THR A 191 12.23 9.20 5.64
CA THR A 191 10.84 9.09 5.16
C THR A 191 10.78 8.58 3.74
N HIS A 192 11.60 9.10 2.83
CA HIS A 192 11.56 8.70 1.43
C HIS A 192 12.45 7.49 1.15
N LEU A 193 11.98 6.66 0.21
CA LEU A 193 12.63 5.43 -0.20
C LEU A 193 13.60 5.67 -1.35
N GLY A 194 14.80 5.11 -1.24
CA GLY A 194 15.74 4.95 -2.35
C GLY A 194 15.36 3.76 -3.23
N LYS A 195 16.20 3.40 -4.20
CA LYS A 195 15.86 2.37 -5.19
C LYS A 195 15.57 0.99 -4.57
N ALA A 196 16.40 0.56 -3.63
CA ALA A 196 16.18 -0.69 -2.91
C ALA A 196 14.89 -0.65 -2.08
N GLY A 197 14.67 0.46 -1.36
CA GLY A 197 13.47 0.67 -0.56
C GLY A 197 12.19 0.65 -1.40
N GLU A 198 12.20 1.27 -2.58
CA GLU A 198 11.10 1.24 -3.55
C GLU A 198 10.71 -0.20 -3.91
N ILE A 199 11.69 -1.06 -4.21
CA ILE A 199 11.45 -2.46 -4.60
C ILE A 199 10.94 -3.29 -3.42
N VAL A 200 11.60 -3.20 -2.25
CA VAL A 200 11.27 -4.01 -1.07
C VAL A 200 9.93 -3.59 -0.46
N PHE A 201 9.68 -2.30 -0.28
CA PHE A 201 8.38 -1.83 0.24
C PHE A 201 7.28 -2.00 -0.81
N GLY A 202 7.61 -1.87 -2.10
CA GLY A 202 6.70 -2.20 -3.19
C GLY A 202 6.25 -3.67 -3.11
N ARG A 203 7.18 -4.59 -2.85
CA ARG A 203 6.88 -6.02 -2.64
C ARG A 203 6.02 -6.24 -1.41
N MET A 204 6.37 -5.61 -0.29
CA MET A 204 5.58 -5.68 0.94
C MET A 204 4.11 -5.28 0.70
N VAL A 205 3.85 -4.25 -0.12
CA VAL A 205 2.48 -3.86 -0.48
C VAL A 205 1.80 -4.90 -1.38
N VAL A 206 2.52 -5.54 -2.31
CA VAL A 206 1.99 -6.65 -3.11
C VAL A 206 1.57 -7.80 -2.19
N ASP A 207 2.43 -8.24 -1.27
CA ASP A 207 2.15 -9.37 -0.39
C ASP A 207 0.92 -9.10 0.49
N LEU A 208 0.86 -7.91 1.10
CA LEU A 208 -0.32 -7.46 1.85
C LEU A 208 -1.59 -7.41 0.98
N LEU A 209 -1.49 -6.97 -0.27
CA LEU A 209 -2.63 -6.95 -1.20
C LEU A 209 -3.13 -8.35 -1.48
N LEU A 210 -2.23 -9.29 -1.79
CA LEU A 210 -2.57 -10.66 -2.16
C LEU A 210 -3.15 -11.45 -0.98
N GLU A 211 -2.78 -11.14 0.27
CA GLU A 211 -3.49 -11.66 1.44
C GLU A 211 -4.98 -11.29 1.48
N LYS A 212 -5.34 -10.09 0.99
CA LYS A 212 -6.72 -9.58 1.02
C LYS A 212 -7.49 -9.78 -0.29
N ARG A 213 -6.77 -9.99 -1.39
CA ARG A 213 -7.25 -10.11 -2.77
C ARG A 213 -6.42 -11.18 -3.51
N SER A 214 -6.49 -12.42 -3.03
CA SER A 214 -5.81 -13.55 -3.67
C SER A 214 -6.29 -13.82 -5.10
N ASP A 215 -7.47 -13.31 -5.47
CA ASP A 215 -7.95 -13.30 -6.85
C ASP A 215 -7.08 -12.48 -7.82
N LEU A 216 -6.21 -11.61 -7.29
CA LEU A 216 -5.29 -10.77 -8.08
C LEU A 216 -3.90 -11.39 -8.27
N ASP A 217 -3.58 -12.51 -7.60
CA ASP A 217 -2.25 -13.14 -7.61
C ASP A 217 -1.70 -13.37 -9.03
N VAL A 218 -2.57 -13.84 -9.93
CA VAL A 218 -2.25 -14.09 -11.35
C VAL A 218 -1.74 -12.88 -12.13
N TYR A 219 -1.92 -11.66 -11.60
CA TYR A 219 -1.51 -10.41 -12.22
C TYR A 219 -0.21 -9.84 -11.64
N PHE A 220 0.45 -10.54 -10.72
CA PHE A 220 1.74 -10.11 -10.15
C PHE A 220 2.85 -11.13 -10.44
N SER A 221 4.10 -10.67 -10.53
CA SER A 221 5.28 -11.56 -10.46
C SER A 221 5.48 -12.06 -9.04
N ALA A 222 5.72 -13.36 -8.94
CA ALA A 222 6.33 -13.93 -7.75
C ALA A 222 7.75 -13.38 -7.58
N ASP A 223 8.15 -13.25 -6.34
CA ASP A 223 9.49 -12.85 -5.90
C ASP A 223 9.65 -13.43 -4.49
N GLU A 224 9.82 -14.76 -4.45
CA GLU A 224 9.89 -15.52 -3.20
C GLU A 224 11.09 -15.08 -2.36
N GLU A 225 12.20 -14.69 -2.99
CA GLU A 225 13.38 -14.20 -2.28
C GLU A 225 13.07 -12.96 -1.43
N ILE A 226 12.46 -11.92 -2.01
CA ILE A 226 12.12 -10.71 -1.25
C ILE A 226 10.96 -10.98 -0.29
N THR A 227 9.94 -11.75 -0.69
CA THR A 227 8.81 -12.11 0.18
C THR A 227 9.27 -12.86 1.42
N ASP A 228 10.11 -13.88 1.26
CA ASP A 228 10.59 -14.71 2.37
C ASP A 228 11.52 -13.91 3.28
N ALA A 229 12.40 -13.08 2.71
CA ALA A 229 13.25 -12.19 3.50
C ALA A 229 12.41 -11.24 4.37
N ILE A 230 11.37 -10.60 3.80
CA ILE A 230 10.45 -9.75 4.57
C ILE A 230 9.74 -10.55 5.67
N ALA A 231 9.21 -11.72 5.34
CA ALA A 231 8.45 -12.56 6.27
C ALA A 231 9.31 -13.09 7.43
N ASN A 232 10.58 -13.37 7.17
CA ASN A 232 11.54 -13.87 8.17
C ASN A 232 12.25 -12.73 8.94
N GLY A 233 12.03 -11.47 8.57
CA GLY A 233 12.72 -10.33 9.17
C GLY A 233 14.20 -10.25 8.79
N GLU A 234 14.55 -10.77 7.61
CA GLU A 234 15.91 -10.80 7.07
C GLU A 234 16.14 -9.66 6.10
N PHE A 235 17.31 -9.02 6.16
CA PHE A 235 17.66 -7.94 5.25
C PHE A 235 17.80 -8.42 3.80
N THR A 236 17.22 -7.66 2.87
CA THR A 236 17.41 -7.84 1.42
C THR A 236 17.71 -6.52 0.71
N THR A 237 18.55 -6.57 -0.32
CA THR A 237 18.88 -5.40 -1.15
C THR A 237 17.83 -5.09 -2.21
N GLY A 238 16.83 -5.97 -2.39
CA GLY A 238 15.80 -5.85 -3.42
C GLY A 238 16.32 -6.11 -4.83
N GLY A 239 17.30 -7.01 -4.97
CA GLY A 239 17.96 -7.32 -6.24
C GLY A 239 16.96 -7.82 -7.30
N LYS A 240 16.69 -6.97 -8.28
CA LYS A 240 16.03 -7.33 -9.55
C LYS A 240 16.96 -7.02 -10.72
#